data_AF-A0A7W7ENM3-F1
#
_entry.id   AF-A0A7W7ENM3-F1
#
_cell.length_a   1.000
_cell.length_b   1.000
_cell.length_c   1.000
_cell.angle_alpha   90.00
_cell.angle_beta   90.00
_cell.angle_gamma   90.00
#
_symmetry.space_group_name_H-M   'P 1'
#
loop_
_entity.id
_entity.type
_entity.pdbx_description
1 polymer ?
#
loop_
_entity_poly.entity_id
_entity_poly.type
_entity_poly.pdbx_seq_one_letter_code
_entity_poly.pdbx_strand_id
1 'polypeptide(L)' 'MSGCDFFDELEGIGLTEKTAWPIAEATWRRIGEDVVAHIDEMHRGFYPPPRPYWAEEQFGPPVTRGKRRR' A
#
# COMPACT_ATOMS: atom_id res chain seq x y z
N MET A 1 11.58 16.43 -43.37
CA MET A 1 11.46 17.25 -42.15
C MET A 1 11.13 16.28 -41.03
N SER A 2 12.11 16.00 -40.18
CA SER A 2 12.00 15.04 -39.09
C SER A 2 11.12 15.64 -38.01
N GLY A 3 10.11 14.89 -37.55
CA GLY A 3 9.23 15.33 -36.47
C GLY A 3 10.07 15.59 -35.22
N CYS A 4 9.87 16.76 -34.61
CA CYS A 4 10.25 16.94 -33.21
C CYS A 4 9.29 16.06 -32.43
N ASP A 5 9.78 14.93 -31.92
CA ASP A 5 8.95 14.07 -31.07
C ASP A 5 8.75 14.81 -29.75
N PHE A 6 7.52 14.79 -29.25
CA PHE A 6 7.12 15.43 -27.99
C PHE A 6 8.09 15.14 -26.83
N PHE A 7 8.73 13.97 -26.83
CA PHE A 7 9.71 13.57 -25.83
C PHE A 7 11.05 14.31 -25.94
N ASP A 8 11.47 14.74 -27.14
CA ASP A 8 12.69 15.54 -27.33
C ASP A 8 12.53 16.95 -26.74
N GLU A 9 11.34 17.54 -26.86
CA GLU A 9 11.02 18.84 -26.24
C GLU A 9 11.02 18.74 -24.72
N LEU A 10 10.47 17.65 -24.16
CA LEU A 10 10.50 17.36 -22.74
C LEU A 10 11.92 17.16 -22.22
N GLU A 11 12.75 16.41 -22.95
CA GLU A 11 14.17 16.26 -22.62
C GLU A 11 14.91 17.61 -22.68
N GLY A 12 14.60 18.46 -23.67
CA GLY A 12 15.17 19.80 -23.82
C GLY A 12 14.89 20.74 -22.63
N ILE A 13 13.78 20.55 -21.92
CA ILE A 13 13.46 21.27 -20.67
C ILE A 13 13.83 20.48 -19.41
N GLY A 14 14.56 19.37 -19.55
CA GLY A 14 15.07 18.54 -18.46
C GLY A 14 14.07 17.55 -17.88
N LEU A 15 12.88 17.40 -18.47
CA LEU A 15 11.87 16.42 -18.07
C LEU A 15 12.17 15.07 -18.72
N THR A 16 13.01 14.30 -18.06
CA THR A 16 13.40 12.94 -18.44
C THR A 16 12.79 11.90 -17.51
N GLU A 17 12.79 10.63 -17.92
CA GLU A 17 12.40 9.51 -17.05
C GLU A 17 13.17 9.52 -15.72
N LYS A 18 14.47 9.84 -15.75
CA LYS A 18 15.32 9.97 -14.56
C LYS A 18 14.83 11.05 -13.60
N THR A 19 14.26 12.15 -14.11
CA THR A 19 13.68 13.21 -13.28
C THR A 19 12.26 12.91 -12.82
N ALA A 20 11.51 12.10 -13.57
CA ALA A 20 10.16 11.67 -13.20
C ALA A 20 10.18 10.61 -12.10
N TRP A 21 11.19 9.72 -12.10
CA TRP A 21 11.26 8.59 -11.18
C TRP A 21 11.18 8.98 -9.69
N PRO A 22 11.95 9.97 -9.18
CA PRO A 22 11.86 10.35 -7.76
C PRO A 22 10.48 10.92 -7.39
N ILE A 23 9.83 11.64 -8.31
CA ILE A 23 8.50 12.23 -8.11
C ILE A 23 7.45 11.11 -8.05
N ALA A 24 7.53 10.16 -8.98
CA ALA A 24 6.66 9.00 -8.99
C ALA A 24 6.81 8.18 -7.70
N GLU A 25 8.04 7.84 -7.30
CA GLU A 25 8.34 7.08 -6.08
C GLU A 25 7.80 7.78 -4.83
N ALA A 26 8.04 9.10 -4.69
CA ALA A 26 7.50 9.88 -3.57
C ALA A 26 5.97 9.91 -3.56
N THR A 27 5.35 10.02 -4.73
CA THR A 27 3.89 10.02 -4.89
C THR A 27 3.29 8.67 -4.50
N TRP A 28 3.87 7.57 -4.98
CA TRP A 28 3.45 6.21 -4.65
C TRP A 28 3.60 5.92 -3.17
N ARG A 29 4.71 6.35 -2.55
CA ARG A 29 4.92 6.19 -1.11
C ARG A 29 3.83 6.88 -0.30
N ARG A 30 3.52 8.14 -0.63
CA ARG A 30 2.45 8.90 0.03
C ARG A 30 1.08 8.22 -0.12
N ILE A 31 0.72 7.79 -1.33
CA ILE A 31 -0.54 7.07 -1.56
C ILE A 31 -0.58 5.78 -0.75
N GLY A 32 0.53 5.04 -0.69
CA GLY A 32 0.63 3.82 0.12
C GLY A 32 0.38 4.09 1.60
N GLU A 33 0.97 5.15 2.15
CA GLU A 33 0.75 5.58 3.54
C GLU A 33 -0.72 5.93 3.80
N ASP A 34 -1.35 6.68 2.89
CA ASP A 34 -2.77 7.04 3.00
C ASP A 34 -3.69 5.81 2.97
N VAL A 35 -3.39 4.83 2.12
CA VAL A 35 -4.13 3.56 2.04
C VAL A 35 -3.99 2.76 3.33
N VAL A 36 -2.78 2.65 3.88
CA VAL A 36 -2.55 1.93 5.14
C VAL A 36 -3.32 2.62 6.28
N ALA A 37 -3.23 3.94 6.38
CA ALA A 37 -3.97 4.70 7.39
C ALA A 37 -5.49 4.51 7.26
N HIS A 38 -6.00 4.46 6.03
CA HIS A 38 -7.42 4.21 5.77
C HIS A 38 -7.85 2.79 6.21
N ILE A 39 -7.03 1.77 5.92
CA ILE A 39 -7.29 0.39 6.36
C ILE A 39 -7.27 0.31 7.89
N ASP A 40 -6.31 0.95 8.55
CA ASP A 40 -6.23 1.00 10.02
C ASP A 40 -7.46 1.67 10.64
N GLU A 41 -7.95 2.76 10.04
CA GLU A 41 -9.17 3.43 10.48
C GLU A 41 -10.40 2.54 10.29
N MET A 42 -10.53 1.87 9.14
CA MET A 42 -11.64 0.95 8.90
C MET A 42 -11.67 -0.23 9.87
N HIS A 43 -10.50 -0.70 10.32
CA HIS A 43 -10.40 -1.76 11.31
C HIS A 43 -10.49 -1.26 12.76
N ARG A 44 -10.60 0.06 12.98
CA ARG A 44 -10.74 0.60 14.34
C ARG A 44 -12.05 0.12 14.96
N GLY A 45 -11.92 -0.62 16.06
CA GLY A 45 -13.08 -1.19 16.76
C GLY A 45 -13.72 -2.39 16.05
N PHE A 46 -13.13 -2.87 14.96
CA PHE A 46 -13.58 -4.11 14.32
C PHE A 46 -13.32 -5.30 15.27
N TYR A 47 -14.40 -5.92 15.72
CA TYR A 47 -14.34 -7.18 16.45
C TYR A 47 -14.64 -8.31 15.48
N PRO A 48 -13.63 -9.10 15.04
CA PRO A 48 -13.89 -10.20 14.14
C PRO A 48 -14.90 -11.16 14.80
N PRO A 49 -15.84 -11.72 14.01
CA PRO A 49 -16.80 -12.66 14.57
C PRO A 49 -16.05 -13.84 15.20
N PRO A 50 -16.60 -14.44 16.27
CA PRO A 50 -16.01 -15.62 16.87
C PRO A 50 -15.83 -16.70 15.80
N ARG A 51 -14.72 -17.43 15.89
CA ARG A 51 -14.38 -18.47 14.91
C ARG A 51 -15.54 -19.49 14.86
N PRO A 52 -16.05 -19.86 13.67
CA PRO A 52 -17.13 -20.83 13.58
C PRO A 52 -16.66 -22.22 14.02
N TYR A 53 -17.58 -23.04 14.53
CA TYR A 53 -17.27 -24.34 15.15
C TYR A 53 -16.44 -25.27 14.25
N TRP A 54 -16.75 -25.31 12.95
CA TRP A 54 -16.06 -26.17 11.97
C TRP A 54 -14.57 -25.80 11.78
N ALA A 55 -14.19 -24.56 12.12
CA ALA A 55 -12.82 -24.10 11.94
C ALA A 55 -11.89 -24.52 13.11
N GLU A 56 -12.42 -24.92 14.26
CA GLU A 56 -11.60 -25.59 15.28
C GLU A 56 -11.24 -27.03 14.86
N GLU A 57 -12.15 -27.73 14.18
CA GLU A 57 -11.90 -29.07 13.65
C GLU A 57 -10.82 -29.08 12.56
N GLN A 58 -10.79 -28.07 11.69
CA GLN A 58 -9.84 -28.00 10.58
C GLN A 58 -8.48 -27.36 10.94
N PHE A 59 -8.49 -26.33 11.80
CA PHE A 59 -7.30 -25.51 12.07
C PHE A 59 -6.79 -25.63 13.51
N GLY A 60 -7.44 -26.44 14.34
CA GLY A 60 -7.12 -26.55 15.76
C GLY A 60 -7.54 -25.32 16.58
N PRO A 61 -7.34 -25.36 17.90
CA PRO A 61 -7.72 -24.27 18.80
C PRO A 61 -6.99 -22.97 18.44
N PRO A 62 -7.61 -21.79 18.66
CA PRO A 62 -6.96 -20.53 18.40
C PRO A 62 -5.69 -20.41 19.24
N VAL A 63 -4.54 -20.16 18.60
CA VAL A 63 -3.33 -19.77 19.32
C VAL A 63 -3.62 -18.42 19.96
N THR A 64 -3.87 -18.40 21.27
CA THR A 64 -3.95 -17.17 22.05
C THR A 64 -2.61 -16.46 21.92
N ARG A 65 -2.49 -15.57 20.93
CA ARG A 65 -1.31 -14.69 20.79
C ARG A 65 -1.32 -13.83 22.04
N GLY A 66 -0.45 -14.21 22.97
CA GLY A 66 -0.43 -13.69 24.33
C GLY A 66 -0.47 -12.18 24.34
N LYS A 67 -1.41 -11.67 25.13
CA LYS A 67 -1.36 -10.40 25.86
C LYS A 67 0.09 -9.91 25.94
N ARG A 68 0.47 -8.93 25.11
CA ARG A 68 1.75 -8.21 25.27
C ARG A 68 1.62 -7.50 26.62
N ARG A 69 2.15 -8.15 27.67
CA ARG A 69 2.24 -7.59 29.02
C ARG A 69 3.05 -6.31 28.92
N ARG A 70 2.56 -5.31 29.66
CA ARG A 70 3.20 -4.02 29.96
C ARG A 70 4.70 -4.14 30.17
#